data_AF-A0A1S1LFU1-F1
#
_entry.id   AF-A0A1S1LFU1-F1
#
_cell.length_a   1.000
_cell.length_b   1.000
_cell.length_c   1.000
_cell.angle_alpha   90.00
_cell.angle_beta   90.00
_cell.angle_gamma   90.00
#
_symmetry.space_group_name_H-M   'P 1'
#
loop_
_entity.id
_entity.type
_entity.pdbx_description
1 polymer ?
#
loop_
_entity_poly.entity_id
_entity_poly.type
_entity_poly.pdbx_seq_one_letter_code
_entity_poly.pdbx_strand_id
1 'polypeptide(L)'
;MTKTIVGAILAATSLLAGCQTHSQTAEPTLTPVATTTVTDTLGVIPRFTNDIWPAINVYNGAPGQNSPGDRQFIKIKAKDIGQDASRRLEEAARKLGVVQEGGQVQPHIMRDGQGLRLADVALSALNSPSAVLQVCYTYTADTRRTIKDPPDLKPFSSEATVELRKTDNWYLYAITNDHVVQGCPASPKV
;
A
#
# COMPACT_ATOMS: atom_id res chain seq x y z
N MET A 1 61.54 17.16 -57.17
CA MET A 1 62.65 18.10 -56.92
C MET A 1 62.51 18.64 -55.51
N THR A 2 63.59 18.51 -54.72
CA THR A 2 64.05 19.38 -53.59
C THR A 2 63.08 19.68 -52.42
N LYS A 3 63.32 19.10 -51.21
CA LYS A 3 64.21 19.60 -50.10
C LYS A 3 63.42 20.54 -49.14
N THR A 4 63.52 20.60 -47.81
CA THR A 4 64.37 20.06 -46.71
C THR A 4 63.69 20.48 -45.37
N ILE A 5 63.52 19.60 -44.35
CA ILE A 5 64.20 19.50 -43.01
C ILE A 5 64.31 20.85 -42.25
N VAL A 6 63.86 21.03 -40.99
CA VAL A 6 64.50 20.76 -39.65
C VAL A 6 63.44 21.23 -38.62
N GLY A 7 63.13 20.65 -37.46
CA GLY A 7 63.82 19.73 -36.55
C GLY A 7 63.72 20.33 -35.13
N ALA A 8 63.18 19.60 -34.16
CA ALA A 8 63.51 19.71 -32.73
C ALA A 8 62.97 18.49 -31.97
N ILE A 9 63.81 18.02 -31.05
CA ILE A 9 63.87 16.68 -30.46
C ILE A 9 63.19 16.66 -29.08
N LEU A 10 62.43 15.58 -28.86
CA LEU A 10 62.16 14.80 -27.64
C LEU A 10 62.21 15.47 -26.25
N ALA A 11 61.11 15.29 -25.51
CA ALA A 11 61.18 14.81 -24.14
C ALA A 11 60.14 13.68 -23.95
N ALA A 12 60.63 12.50 -23.59
CA ALA A 12 59.84 11.31 -23.32
C ALA A 12 59.30 11.34 -21.89
N THR A 13 58.04 10.96 -21.71
CA THR A 13 57.52 10.42 -20.45
C THR A 13 56.60 9.25 -20.78
N SER A 14 56.94 8.10 -20.19
CA SER A 14 56.32 6.80 -20.38
C SER A 14 55.23 6.54 -19.33
N LEU A 15 54.34 5.57 -19.67
CA LEU A 15 53.37 4.85 -18.81
C LEU A 15 52.03 5.60 -18.66
N LEU A 16 50.84 5.01 -18.76
CA LEU A 16 50.38 3.65 -18.44
C LEU A 16 49.26 3.23 -19.41
N ALA A 17 49.21 1.93 -19.71
CA ALA A 17 48.00 1.29 -20.22
C ALA A 17 46.88 1.41 -19.18
N GLY A 18 45.75 2.02 -19.56
CA GLY A 18 44.53 2.08 -18.76
C GLY A 18 43.36 1.66 -19.63
N CYS A 19 42.92 0.42 -19.46
CA CYS A 19 41.75 -0.14 -20.12
C CYS A 19 40.51 0.74 -19.92
N GLN A 20 39.71 0.85 -20.98
CA GLN A 20 38.38 1.45 -20.94
C GLN A 20 37.46 0.62 -20.04
N THR A 21 37.29 1.04 -18.79
CA THR A 21 36.22 0.51 -17.94
C THR A 21 34.94 1.27 -18.25
N HIS A 22 33.97 0.56 -18.83
CA HIS A 22 32.60 1.02 -18.94
C HIS A 22 32.10 1.40 -17.54
N SER A 23 31.66 2.65 -17.36
CA SER A 23 30.94 3.05 -16.15
C SER A 23 29.60 2.34 -16.14
N GLN A 24 29.51 1.21 -15.43
CA GLN A 24 28.24 0.72 -14.93
C GLN A 24 27.76 1.73 -13.88
N THR A 25 26.71 2.48 -14.21
CA THR A 25 25.89 3.16 -13.22
C THR A 25 25.42 2.10 -12.23
N ALA A 26 25.95 2.14 -11.01
CA ALA A 26 25.47 1.30 -9.93
C ALA A 26 24.00 1.65 -9.69
N GLU A 27 23.12 0.68 -9.94
CA GLU A 27 21.76 0.67 -9.42
C GLU A 27 21.83 0.87 -7.91
N PRO A 28 21.04 1.78 -7.30
CA PRO A 28 21.05 1.94 -5.87
C PRO A 28 20.62 0.62 -5.24
N THR A 29 21.56 -0.06 -4.59
CA THR A 29 21.27 -1.20 -3.71
C THR A 29 20.25 -0.71 -2.69
N LEU A 30 18.99 -1.13 -2.87
CA LEU A 30 17.95 -0.96 -1.85
C LEU A 30 18.42 -1.75 -0.64
N THR A 31 19.02 -1.06 0.34
CA THR A 31 19.25 -1.63 1.66
C THR A 31 17.88 -2.10 2.16
N PRO A 32 17.68 -3.38 2.50
CA PRO A 32 16.43 -3.79 3.10
C PRO A 32 16.26 -2.96 4.37
N VAL A 33 15.22 -2.11 4.40
CA VAL A 33 14.79 -1.48 5.64
C VAL A 33 14.52 -2.62 6.59
N ALA A 34 15.26 -2.69 7.69
CA ALA A 34 15.07 -3.70 8.71
C ALA A 34 13.59 -3.71 9.09
N THR A 35 12.87 -4.73 8.64
CA THR A 35 11.47 -4.91 8.99
C THR A 35 11.50 -5.44 10.41
N THR A 36 11.44 -4.55 11.40
CA THR A 36 11.19 -4.95 12.77
C THR A 36 9.81 -5.58 12.80
N THR A 37 9.76 -6.91 12.80
CA THR A 37 8.53 -7.67 12.98
C THR A 37 8.07 -7.49 14.43
N VAL A 38 6.99 -6.74 14.63
CA VAL A 38 6.37 -6.61 15.96
C VAL A 38 5.59 -7.88 16.23
N THR A 39 6.01 -8.64 17.25
CA THR A 39 5.29 -9.85 17.67
C THR A 39 3.91 -9.49 18.23
N ASP A 40 2.86 -10.16 17.74
CA ASP A 40 1.52 -10.00 18.26
C ASP A 40 1.35 -10.75 19.60
N THR A 41 1.60 -10.04 20.69
CA THR A 41 1.45 -10.57 22.06
C THR A 41 0.06 -10.32 22.65
N LEU A 42 -0.80 -9.56 21.96
CA LEU A 42 -2.09 -9.09 22.49
C LEU A 42 -3.30 -9.50 21.64
N GLY A 43 -3.10 -10.41 20.67
CA GLY A 43 -4.15 -10.96 19.82
C GLY A 43 -4.73 -9.95 18.82
N VAL A 44 -3.93 -8.97 18.40
CA VAL A 44 -4.32 -7.91 17.46
C VAL A 44 -4.59 -8.48 16.08
N ILE A 45 -3.68 -9.29 15.54
CA ILE A 45 -3.75 -9.84 14.18
C ILE A 45 -4.95 -10.80 14.05
N PRO A 46 -5.17 -11.80 14.93
CA PRO A 46 -6.35 -12.65 14.86
C PRO A 46 -7.66 -11.86 14.93
N ARG A 47 -7.75 -10.88 15.83
CA ARG A 47 -8.92 -10.01 15.97
C ARG A 47 -9.15 -9.16 14.73
N PHE A 48 -8.08 -8.63 14.14
CA PHE A 48 -8.17 -7.87 12.90
C PHE A 48 -8.67 -8.74 11.73
N THR A 49 -8.00 -9.87 11.49
CA THR A 49 -8.25 -10.75 10.34
C THR A 49 -9.61 -11.44 10.40
N ASN A 50 -10.03 -11.92 11.57
CA ASN A 50 -11.22 -12.75 11.68
C ASN A 50 -12.52 -11.95 11.86
N ASP A 51 -12.44 -10.73 12.39
CA ASP A 51 -13.63 -9.97 12.75
C ASP A 51 -13.68 -8.56 12.15
N ILE A 52 -12.57 -7.80 12.25
CA ILE A 52 -12.55 -6.40 11.84
C ILE A 52 -12.53 -6.29 10.32
N TRP A 53 -11.63 -7.00 9.64
CA TRP A 53 -11.52 -6.96 8.18
C TRP A 53 -12.81 -7.42 7.49
N PRO A 54 -13.45 -8.54 7.87
CA PRO A 54 -14.74 -8.91 7.29
C PRO A 54 -15.81 -7.83 7.46
N ALA A 55 -15.91 -7.21 8.65
CA ALA A 55 -16.87 -6.12 8.88
C ALA A 55 -16.57 -4.87 8.03
N ILE A 56 -15.29 -4.51 7.86
CA ILE A 56 -14.86 -3.46 6.92
C ILE A 56 -15.31 -3.81 5.51
N ASN A 57 -15.05 -5.03 5.06
CA ASN A 57 -15.37 -5.48 3.69
C ASN A 57 -16.89 -5.46 3.42
N VAL A 58 -17.72 -5.96 4.35
CA VAL A 58 -19.18 -5.94 4.20
C VAL A 58 -19.70 -4.49 4.19
N TYR A 59 -19.18 -3.62 5.05
CA TYR A 59 -19.54 -2.19 5.04
C TYR A 59 -19.10 -1.48 3.76
N ASN A 60 -17.90 -1.77 3.29
CA ASN A 60 -17.36 -1.24 2.03
C ASN A 60 -18.25 -1.59 0.82
N GLY A 61 -18.83 -2.80 0.80
CA GLY A 61 -19.79 -3.22 -0.24
C GLY A 61 -21.23 -2.73 -0.04
N ALA A 62 -21.65 -2.45 1.20
CA ALA A 62 -23.01 -2.01 1.52
C ALA A 62 -23.01 -0.95 2.64
N PRO A 63 -22.59 0.30 2.38
CA PRO A 63 -22.39 1.31 3.43
C PRO A 63 -23.68 2.04 3.87
N GLY A 64 -24.84 1.62 3.35
CA GLY A 64 -26.12 2.26 3.66
C GLY A 64 -26.46 2.17 5.16
N GLN A 65 -27.07 3.21 5.70
CA GLN A 65 -27.52 3.22 7.09
C GLN A 65 -28.41 2.00 7.39
N ASN A 66 -28.17 1.34 8.52
CA ASN A 66 -28.86 0.12 8.94
C ASN A 66 -28.70 -1.07 7.98
N SER A 67 -27.80 -1.02 6.99
CA SER A 67 -27.50 -2.20 6.18
C SER A 67 -26.85 -3.30 7.04
N PRO A 68 -26.76 -4.55 6.55
CA PRO A 68 -25.95 -5.57 7.20
C PRO A 68 -24.51 -5.13 7.46
N GLY A 69 -23.90 -4.37 6.53
CA GLY A 69 -22.54 -3.85 6.66
C GLY A 69 -22.41 -2.77 7.73
N ASP A 70 -23.32 -1.78 7.75
CA ASP A 70 -23.35 -0.72 8.76
C ASP A 70 -23.49 -1.30 10.18
N ARG A 71 -24.39 -2.28 10.36
CA ARG A 71 -24.58 -2.96 11.66
C ARG A 71 -23.35 -3.73 12.12
N GLN A 72 -22.55 -4.28 11.21
CA GLN A 72 -21.28 -4.93 11.56
C GLN A 72 -20.19 -3.90 11.85
N PHE A 73 -20.11 -2.84 11.03
CA PHE A 73 -19.13 -1.78 11.17
C PHE A 73 -19.24 -1.04 12.50
N ILE A 74 -20.46 -0.68 12.91
CA ILE A 74 -20.67 0.02 14.20
C ILE A 74 -20.14 -0.80 15.38
N LYS A 75 -20.24 -2.13 15.34
CA LYS A 75 -19.77 -3.02 16.43
C LYS A 75 -18.25 -3.09 16.56
N ILE A 76 -17.52 -2.80 15.48
CA ILE A 76 -16.05 -2.87 15.48
C ILE A 76 -15.40 -1.50 15.68
N LYS A 77 -16.15 -0.39 15.62
CA LYS A 77 -15.60 0.96 15.87
C LYS A 77 -15.23 1.14 17.35
N ALA A 78 -14.16 1.90 17.59
CA ALA A 78 -13.79 2.28 18.95
C ALA A 78 -14.94 3.07 19.61
N LYS A 79 -15.33 2.69 20.83
CA LYS A 79 -16.48 3.27 21.54
C LYS A 79 -16.27 4.74 21.90
N ASP A 80 -15.01 5.15 22.06
CA ASP A 80 -14.59 6.51 22.41
C ASP A 80 -14.19 7.35 21.19
N ILE A 81 -14.48 6.88 19.97
CA ILE A 81 -14.18 7.64 18.75
C ILE A 81 -15.07 8.89 18.69
N GLY A 82 -14.46 10.07 18.57
CA GLY A 82 -15.18 11.33 18.36
C GLY A 82 -15.93 11.35 17.03
N GLN A 83 -16.98 12.16 16.93
CA GLN A 83 -17.86 12.22 15.73
C GLN A 83 -17.08 12.45 14.43
N ASP A 84 -16.14 13.40 14.42
CA ASP A 84 -15.32 13.69 13.25
C ASP A 84 -14.39 12.54 12.86
N ALA A 85 -13.80 11.86 13.85
CA ALA A 85 -12.97 10.69 13.60
C ALA A 85 -13.81 9.51 13.07
N SER A 86 -15.02 9.31 13.61
CA SER A 86 -15.97 8.31 13.09
C SER A 86 -16.31 8.58 11.62
N ARG A 87 -16.62 9.83 11.27
CA ARG A 87 -16.95 10.20 9.89
C ARG A 87 -15.79 9.95 8.94
N ARG A 88 -14.56 10.31 9.34
CA ARG A 88 -13.35 10.04 8.56
C ARG A 88 -13.10 8.55 8.38
N LEU A 89 -13.27 7.77 9.45
CA LEU A 89 -13.11 6.32 9.42
C LEU A 89 -14.12 5.67 8.45
N GLU A 90 -15.39 6.08 8.52
CA GLU A 90 -16.45 5.62 7.63
C GLU A 90 -16.17 5.99 6.16
N GLU A 91 -15.66 7.20 5.91
CA GLU A 91 -15.27 7.63 4.57
C GLU A 91 -14.09 6.83 4.03
N ALA A 92 -13.05 6.62 4.83
CA ALA A 92 -11.89 5.81 4.46
C ALA A 92 -12.30 4.37 4.15
N ALA A 93 -13.12 3.74 5.00
CA ALA A 93 -13.62 2.39 4.79
C ALA A 93 -14.44 2.27 3.50
N ARG A 94 -15.23 3.29 3.12
CA ARG A 94 -15.96 3.31 1.83
C ARG A 94 -15.03 3.46 0.62
N LYS A 95 -13.91 4.17 0.77
CA LYS A 95 -12.97 4.49 -0.30
C LYS A 95 -11.93 3.40 -0.58
N LEU A 96 -11.72 2.44 0.33
CA LEU A 96 -10.81 1.31 0.09
C LEU A 96 -11.10 0.63 -1.25
N GLY A 97 -10.07 0.42 -2.08
CA GLY A 97 -10.22 -0.17 -3.41
C GLY A 97 -10.87 0.75 -4.45
N VAL A 98 -10.96 2.05 -4.19
CA VAL A 98 -11.26 3.06 -5.20
C VAL A 98 -9.95 3.55 -5.79
N VAL A 99 -9.63 3.05 -6.98
CA VAL A 99 -8.47 3.51 -7.76
C VAL A 99 -8.87 4.80 -8.45
N GLN A 100 -8.11 5.87 -8.24
CA GLN A 100 -8.19 7.04 -9.13
C GLN A 100 -6.89 7.06 -9.94
N GLU A 101 -6.94 6.59 -11.18
CA GLU A 101 -5.80 6.73 -12.09
C GLU A 101 -5.69 8.20 -12.53
N GLY A 102 -4.46 8.74 -12.51
CA GLY A 102 -4.15 10.17 -12.60
C GLY A 102 -4.99 10.97 -13.60
N GLY A 103 -5.74 11.95 -13.09
CA GLY A 103 -6.38 13.00 -13.89
C GLY A 103 -7.69 12.62 -14.61
N GLN A 104 -8.21 11.40 -14.45
CA GLN A 104 -9.52 11.03 -15.00
C GLN A 104 -10.66 11.73 -14.23
N VAL A 105 -11.58 12.34 -14.99
CA VAL A 105 -12.69 13.19 -14.48
C VAL A 105 -13.87 12.38 -13.92
N GLN A 106 -13.93 11.06 -14.18
CA GLN A 106 -14.93 10.16 -13.60
C GLN A 106 -14.29 9.21 -12.57
N PRO A 107 -14.53 9.42 -11.26
CA PRO A 107 -13.88 8.68 -10.18
C PRO A 107 -14.57 7.36 -9.82
N HIS A 108 -15.25 6.70 -10.76
CA HIS A 108 -16.09 5.54 -10.43
C HIS A 108 -15.57 4.30 -11.14
N ILE A 109 -14.36 3.89 -10.75
CA ILE A 109 -13.96 2.50 -10.92
C ILE A 109 -14.93 1.67 -10.09
N MET A 110 -15.88 1.03 -10.77
CA MET A 110 -16.90 0.21 -10.13
C MET A 110 -16.27 -1.12 -9.74
N ARG A 111 -16.37 -1.49 -8.47
CA ARG A 111 -15.95 -2.81 -8.00
C ARG A 111 -16.80 -3.87 -8.71
N ASP A 112 -16.21 -5.02 -9.03
CA ASP A 112 -16.92 -6.15 -9.66
C ASP A 112 -17.93 -6.85 -8.71
N GLY A 113 -18.05 -6.36 -7.47
CA GLY A 113 -18.93 -6.90 -6.44
C GLY A 113 -18.34 -8.08 -5.65
N GLN A 114 -17.10 -8.51 -5.94
CA GLN A 114 -16.43 -9.61 -5.21
C GLN A 114 -15.78 -9.16 -3.88
N GLY A 115 -15.77 -7.86 -3.60
CA GLY A 115 -15.28 -7.28 -2.36
C GLY A 115 -13.76 -7.20 -2.25
N LEU A 116 -13.28 -6.78 -1.08
CA LEU A 116 -11.87 -6.65 -0.74
C LEU A 116 -11.36 -7.94 -0.10
N ARG A 117 -10.23 -8.45 -0.58
CA ARG A 117 -9.58 -9.65 -0.05
C ARG A 117 -8.32 -9.26 0.70
N LEU A 118 -8.27 -9.51 2.01
CA LEU A 118 -7.05 -9.35 2.78
C LEU A 118 -6.01 -10.34 2.26
N ALA A 119 -4.90 -9.82 1.75
CA ALA A 119 -3.80 -10.64 1.25
C ALA A 119 -2.72 -10.78 2.32
N ASP A 120 -2.44 -9.70 3.05
CA ASP A 120 -1.41 -9.67 4.07
C ASP A 120 -1.72 -8.67 5.18
N VAL A 121 -1.21 -8.94 6.37
CA VAL A 121 -1.29 -8.03 7.53
C VAL A 121 -0.03 -8.17 8.38
N ALA A 122 0.58 -7.04 8.68
CA ALA A 122 1.75 -6.95 9.55
C ALA A 122 1.51 -5.93 10.67
N LEU A 123 1.93 -6.28 11.88
CA LEU A 123 1.90 -5.36 13.01
C LEU A 123 3.15 -4.47 12.94
N SER A 124 2.95 -3.16 12.82
CA SER A 124 4.05 -2.18 12.78
C SER A 124 4.27 -1.48 14.12
N ALA A 125 3.26 -1.46 15.00
CA ALA A 125 3.41 -0.98 16.38
C ALA A 125 2.41 -1.67 17.31
N LEU A 126 2.85 -1.96 18.54
CA LEU A 126 2.00 -2.50 19.61
C LEU A 126 2.34 -1.84 20.94
N ASN A 127 1.48 -0.93 21.39
CA ASN A 127 1.66 -0.15 22.59
C ASN A 127 0.28 0.16 23.20
N SER A 128 -0.24 -0.76 24.01
CA SER A 128 -1.57 -0.65 24.62
C SER A 128 -1.79 0.75 25.23
N PRO A 129 -2.91 1.43 24.89
CA PRO A 129 -4.09 0.88 24.23
C PRO A 129 -4.07 0.97 22.69
N SER A 130 -2.95 1.26 22.01
CA SER A 130 -2.89 1.38 20.56
C SER A 130 -2.16 0.19 19.89
N ALA A 131 -2.58 -0.10 18.66
CA ALA A 131 -1.87 -0.98 17.74
C ALA A 131 -2.01 -0.42 16.32
N VAL A 132 -0.92 -0.52 15.54
CA VAL A 132 -0.90 -0.07 14.14
C VAL A 132 -0.54 -1.25 13.26
N LEU A 133 -1.38 -1.49 12.26
CA LEU A 133 -1.25 -2.54 11.27
C LEU A 133 -0.95 -1.93 9.90
N GLN A 134 -0.04 -2.53 9.16
CA GLN A 134 0.04 -2.38 7.71
C GLN A 134 -0.75 -3.51 7.08
N VAL A 135 -1.67 -3.18 6.19
CA VAL A 135 -2.56 -4.16 5.55
C VAL A 135 -2.36 -4.06 4.05
N CYS A 136 -2.20 -5.21 3.41
CA CYS A 136 -2.27 -5.29 1.96
C CYS A 136 -3.47 -6.11 1.55
N TYR A 137 -4.23 -5.59 0.59
CA TYR A 137 -5.45 -6.20 0.12
C TYR A 137 -5.57 -6.14 -1.39
N THR A 138 -6.29 -7.11 -1.93
CA THR A 138 -6.52 -7.25 -3.37
C THR A 138 -8.00 -7.08 -3.68
N TYR A 139 -8.27 -6.62 -4.89
CA TYR A 139 -9.62 -6.39 -5.39
C TYR A 139 -9.58 -6.34 -6.92
N THR A 140 -10.73 -6.56 -7.54
CA THR A 140 -10.91 -6.33 -8.98
C THR A 140 -11.69 -5.04 -9.16
N ALA A 141 -11.26 -4.24 -10.12
CA ALA A 141 -11.80 -2.92 -10.35
C ALA A 141 -12.07 -2.73 -11.85
N ASP A 142 -13.21 -2.12 -12.18
CA ASP A 142 -13.59 -1.81 -13.54
C ASP A 142 -12.96 -0.50 -14.01
N THR A 143 -11.98 -0.58 -14.92
CA THR A 143 -11.23 0.57 -15.43
C THR A 143 -11.81 1.15 -16.71
N ARG A 144 -13.07 0.84 -17.05
CA ARG A 144 -13.71 1.41 -18.23
C ARG A 144 -13.68 2.95 -18.17
N ARG A 145 -13.41 3.59 -19.30
CA ARG A 145 -13.31 5.06 -19.37
C ARG A 145 -14.67 5.73 -19.15
N THR A 146 -15.73 5.12 -19.67
CA THR A 146 -17.11 5.62 -19.54
C THR A 146 -18.08 4.48 -19.27
N ILE A 147 -19.28 4.79 -18.74
CA ILE A 147 -20.33 3.78 -18.50
C ILE A 147 -20.83 3.08 -19.77
N LYS A 148 -20.58 3.68 -20.95
CA LYS A 148 -20.98 3.13 -22.26
C LYS A 148 -19.96 2.14 -22.81
N ASP A 149 -18.73 2.17 -22.31
CA ASP A 149 -17.69 1.23 -22.72
C ASP A 149 -17.97 -0.15 -22.10
N PRO A 150 -17.57 -1.24 -22.76
CA PRO A 150 -17.57 -2.56 -22.15
C PRO A 150 -16.79 -2.56 -20.82
N PRO A 151 -17.20 -3.36 -19.81
CA PRO A 151 -16.44 -3.53 -18.58
C PRO A 151 -14.99 -3.93 -18.87
N ASP A 152 -14.04 -3.27 -18.20
CA ASP A 152 -12.60 -3.57 -18.29
C ASP A 152 -12.09 -3.92 -16.89
N LEU A 153 -12.37 -5.15 -16.46
CA LEU A 153 -12.05 -5.62 -15.12
C LEU A 153 -10.56 -5.98 -15.01
N LYS A 154 -9.86 -5.33 -14.08
CA LYS A 154 -8.45 -5.61 -13.78
C LYS A 154 -8.22 -5.89 -12.30
N PRO A 155 -7.28 -6.78 -11.97
CA PRO A 155 -6.86 -6.98 -10.59
C PRO A 155 -5.99 -5.81 -10.13
N PHE A 156 -6.18 -5.41 -8.87
CA PHE A 156 -5.38 -4.41 -8.19
C PHE A 156 -4.98 -4.90 -6.81
N SER A 157 -3.91 -4.30 -6.29
CA SER A 157 -3.47 -4.43 -4.91
C SER A 157 -3.32 -3.04 -4.31
N SER A 158 -3.67 -2.90 -3.04
CA SER A 158 -3.50 -1.66 -2.30
C SER A 158 -2.98 -1.95 -0.90
N GLU A 159 -2.23 -0.99 -0.37
CA GLU A 159 -1.78 -0.97 1.01
C GLU A 159 -2.49 0.15 1.76
N ALA A 160 -2.82 -0.11 3.02
CA ALA A 160 -3.35 0.88 3.94
C ALA A 160 -2.75 0.69 5.34
N THR A 161 -2.78 1.76 6.13
CA THR A 161 -2.47 1.72 7.55
C THR A 161 -3.77 1.69 8.34
N VAL A 162 -3.87 0.76 9.29
CA VAL A 162 -5.02 0.62 10.19
C VAL A 162 -4.57 0.85 11.62
N GLU A 163 -5.27 1.73 12.34
CA GLU A 163 -5.09 1.92 13.77
C GLU A 163 -6.23 1.23 14.53
N LEU A 164 -5.85 0.43 15.53
CA LEU A 164 -6.77 -0.18 16.48
C LEU A 164 -6.56 0.40 17.88
N ARG A 165 -7.66 0.51 18.62
CA ARG A 165 -7.70 0.99 20.00
C ARG A 165 -8.29 -0.06 20.92
N LYS A 166 -7.59 -0.35 22.01
CA LYS A 166 -7.99 -1.32 23.03
C LYS A 166 -8.80 -0.65 24.12
N THR A 167 -9.98 -1.22 24.39
CA THR A 167 -10.73 -0.97 25.62
C THR A 167 -10.92 -2.30 26.34
N ASP A 168 -12.09 -2.93 26.22
CA ASP A 168 -12.35 -4.33 26.61
C ASP A 168 -11.90 -5.33 25.52
N ASN A 169 -11.84 -4.89 24.27
CA ASN A 169 -11.33 -5.61 23.10
C ASN A 169 -10.59 -4.62 22.17
N TRP A 170 -10.05 -5.09 21.05
CA TRP A 170 -9.54 -4.24 19.98
C TRP A 170 -10.65 -3.78 19.04
N TYR A 171 -10.68 -2.48 18.78
CA TYR A 171 -11.64 -1.82 17.92
C TYR A 171 -10.95 -0.96 16.89
N LEU A 172 -11.55 -0.86 15.71
CA LEU A 172 -11.13 -0.01 14.60
C LEU A 172 -11.24 1.46 14.97
N TYR A 173 -10.14 2.18 14.81
CA TYR A 173 -10.05 3.60 15.13
C TYR A 173 -9.80 4.47 13.89
N ALA A 174 -8.87 4.06 13.02
CA ALA A 174 -8.55 4.80 11.81
C ALA A 174 -8.12 3.87 10.66
N ILE A 175 -8.36 4.33 9.43
CA ILE A 175 -7.81 3.79 8.19
C ILE A 175 -7.19 4.97 7.46
N THR A 176 -5.91 4.88 7.12
CA THR A 176 -5.13 5.97 6.49
C THR A 176 -4.17 5.40 5.46
N ASN A 177 -3.55 6.29 4.68
CA ASN A 177 -2.51 5.95 3.70
C ASN A 177 -2.91 4.84 2.70
N ASP A 178 -4.19 4.81 2.31
CA ASP A 178 -4.68 3.91 1.29
C ASP A 178 -4.13 4.32 -0.08
N HIS A 179 -3.40 3.42 -0.74
CA HIS A 179 -2.81 3.67 -2.05
C HIS A 179 -2.62 2.37 -2.84
N VAL A 180 -2.57 2.47 -4.17
CA VAL A 180 -2.33 1.34 -5.06
C VAL A 180 -0.86 0.94 -5.06
N VAL A 181 -0.59 -0.36 -5.02
CA VAL A 181 0.76 -0.94 -5.10
C VAL A 181 0.83 -1.97 -6.25
N GLN A 182 2.03 -2.33 -6.67
CA GLN A 182 2.24 -3.30 -7.77
C GLN A 182 1.82 -4.73 -7.40
N GLY A 183 1.74 -5.04 -6.11
CA GLY A 183 1.33 -6.33 -5.57
C GLY A 183 1.48 -6.35 -4.06
N CYS A 184 0.79 -7.28 -3.40
CA CYS A 184 0.98 -7.47 -1.96
C CYS A 184 2.23 -8.29 -1.68
N PRO A 185 3.16 -7.80 -0.84
CA PRO A 185 4.26 -8.63 -0.37
C PRO A 185 3.70 -9.79 0.46
N ALA A 186 4.29 -10.97 0.32
CA ALA A 186 4.00 -12.06 1.25
C ALA A 186 4.73 -11.75 2.55
N SER A 187 4.01 -11.53 3.67
CA SER A 187 4.72 -11.43 4.96
C SER A 187 5.39 -12.76 5.29
N PRO A 188 6.54 -12.72 5.99
CA PRO A 188 7.04 -13.89 6.69
C PRO A 188 5.96 -14.39 7.64
N LYS A 189 5.44 -15.59 7.41
CA LYS A 189 4.50 -16.23 8.33
C LYS A 189 5.26 -16.52 9.63
N VAL A 190 4.83 -15.90 10.72
CA VAL A 190 5.33 -16.15 12.08
C VAL A 190 4.68 -17.39 12.65
#